data_AF-D6BFF5-F1
#
_entry.id   AF-D6BFF5-F1
#
_cell.length_a   1.000
_cell.length_b   1.000
_cell.length_c   1.000
_cell.angle_alpha   90.00
_cell.angle_beta   90.00
_cell.angle_gamma   90.00
#
_symmetry.space_group_name_H-M   'P 1'
#
loop_
_entity.id
_entity.type
_entity.pdbx_description
1 polymer ?
#
loop_
_entity_poly.entity_id
_entity_poly.type
_entity_poly.pdbx_seq_one_letter_code
_entity_poly.pdbx_strand_id
1 'polypeptide(L)'
;MKKIGLIVVLTLSFLLLTNCNKDEKKETIAVEYENKNPKIKFSDDTCKLFEEFAENKKEIMEKLKTLNKDEANKLYEQYVEDNENILYKIVEVTEKFLDSIYYGSAEEQFTEKDWNDTNKILNKYDLELWDIGEGMVTIRELPHLYYDIFKDYVTDDYKEYLKIWAKDSEELYQADAGLSISFEELGDRIARWENFLNKYPNSTLKPKVTALLNSYREDYLLGMENTPTRDGGYDGQPYTIIEENMKEFNRFMKKYPNSPTVELIKYFIENYKNENIYELIKSKIFEKFEKDESIDVISENLGKMIAIKGNYENYILADNNWIVDLSEGYIYSGEKEYPIQIIGISSLKEDGSETWAWAWEYSDNFNEKILTFINNIR
;
A
#
# COMPACT_ATOMS: atom_id res chain seq x y z
N MET A 1 -31.17 50.38 33.80
CA MET A 1 -30.16 49.31 34.00
C MET A 1 -30.91 48.10 34.53
N LYS A 2 -30.92 46.89 33.96
CA LYS A 2 -30.14 46.19 32.95
C LYS A 2 -31.10 45.54 31.93
N LYS A 3 -30.69 45.52 30.66
CA LYS A 3 -31.41 44.90 29.54
C LYS A 3 -31.36 43.37 29.68
N ILE A 4 -32.52 42.73 29.50
CA ILE A 4 -32.66 41.28 29.33
C ILE A 4 -32.16 40.96 27.92
N GLY A 5 -31.08 40.19 27.83
CA GLY A 5 -30.50 39.77 26.56
C GLY A 5 -31.36 38.70 25.90
N LEU A 6 -31.87 39.03 24.72
CA LEU A 6 -32.53 38.10 23.80
C LEU A 6 -31.45 37.17 23.22
N ILE A 7 -31.44 35.91 23.64
CA ILE A 7 -30.61 34.87 22.99
C ILE A 7 -31.38 34.41 21.76
N VAL A 8 -30.98 34.92 20.60
CA VAL A 8 -31.43 34.41 19.30
C VAL A 8 -30.64 33.14 19.02
N VAL A 9 -31.29 31.99 19.19
CA VAL A 9 -30.80 30.71 18.66
C VAL A 9 -30.98 30.77 17.15
N LEU A 10 -29.92 31.09 16.43
CA LEU A 10 -29.84 30.97 14.98
C LEU A 10 -29.72 29.48 14.65
N THR A 11 -30.86 28.83 14.45
CA THR A 11 -30.94 27.60 13.66
C THR A 11 -30.52 27.97 12.24
N LEU A 12 -29.26 27.72 11.86
CA LEU A 12 -28.84 27.80 10.47
C LEU A 12 -29.55 26.68 9.70
N SER A 13 -30.64 27.07 9.06
CA SER A 13 -31.39 26.29 8.09
C SER A 13 -30.48 25.86 6.94
N PHE A 14 -30.25 24.55 6.88
CA PHE A 14 -29.96 23.79 5.68
C PHE A 14 -30.96 24.19 4.59
N LEU A 15 -30.48 24.80 3.51
CA LEU A 15 -31.04 24.87 2.15
C LEU A 15 -30.37 26.07 1.48
N LEU A 16 -29.43 25.81 0.56
CA LEU A 16 -29.07 26.61 -0.61
C LEU A 16 -27.80 26.00 -1.24
N LEU A 17 -27.98 24.91 -1.98
CA LEU A 17 -26.98 24.35 -2.90
C LEU A 17 -27.66 24.18 -4.25
N THR A 18 -27.49 25.18 -5.13
CA THR A 18 -27.57 25.01 -6.58
C THR A 18 -26.75 26.14 -7.21
N ASN A 19 -25.58 25.85 -7.76
CA ASN A 19 -25.20 26.32 -9.10
C ASN A 19 -23.86 25.69 -9.56
N CYS A 20 -23.94 24.70 -10.45
CA CYS A 20 -23.05 24.59 -11.59
C CYS A 20 -23.92 25.00 -12.79
N ASN A 21 -23.48 26.04 -13.52
CA ASN A 21 -24.12 26.71 -14.67
C ASN A 21 -25.51 26.20 -15.10
N LYS A 22 -26.57 26.78 -14.52
CA LYS A 22 -27.88 26.80 -15.18
C LYS A 22 -28.09 28.15 -15.87
N ASP A 23 -28.18 28.12 -17.19
CA ASP A 23 -28.68 29.23 -17.98
C ASP A 23 -30.04 29.70 -17.44
N GLU A 24 -30.14 31.00 -17.19
CA GLU A 24 -31.24 31.65 -16.50
C GLU A 24 -32.61 31.40 -17.12
N LYS A 25 -33.59 31.04 -16.28
CA LYS A 25 -34.87 31.79 -16.21
C LYS A 25 -35.67 31.52 -14.93
N LYS A 26 -35.86 32.62 -14.19
CA LYS A 26 -36.90 32.98 -13.19
C LYS A 26 -36.46 33.08 -11.72
N GLU A 27 -36.35 34.35 -11.32
CA GLU A 27 -36.62 34.97 -10.01
C GLU A 27 -36.86 34.03 -8.83
N THR A 28 -35.80 33.83 -8.05
CA THR A 28 -35.83 33.85 -6.57
C THR A 28 -34.42 34.18 -6.11
N ILE A 29 -34.30 34.94 -5.03
CA ILE A 29 -33.06 35.58 -4.55
C ILE A 29 -31.98 34.50 -4.33
N ALA A 30 -31.12 34.32 -5.33
CA ALA A 30 -29.98 33.42 -5.32
C ALA A 30 -28.77 34.18 -4.74
N VAL A 31 -28.14 33.62 -3.71
CA VAL A 31 -26.76 33.98 -3.40
C VAL A 31 -25.89 33.27 -4.43
N GLU A 32 -25.77 33.92 -5.59
CA GLU A 32 -24.88 33.57 -6.68
C GLU A 32 -23.43 33.73 -6.22
N TYR A 33 -22.71 32.62 -6.05
CA TYR A 33 -21.28 32.66 -6.30
C TYR A 33 -21.09 32.38 -7.79
N GLU A 34 -21.19 33.44 -8.61
CA GLU A 34 -20.63 33.44 -9.96
C GLU A 34 -19.14 33.08 -9.83
N ASN A 35 -18.75 31.86 -10.19
CA ASN A 35 -17.34 31.60 -10.43
C ASN A 35 -16.96 32.33 -11.72
N LYS A 36 -16.52 33.58 -11.60
CA LYS A 36 -16.17 34.46 -12.72
C LYS A 36 -14.94 33.99 -13.50
N ASN A 37 -14.30 32.90 -13.08
CA ASN A 37 -13.13 32.36 -13.74
C ASN A 37 -13.53 31.42 -14.90
N PRO A 38 -13.36 31.84 -16.17
CA PRO A 38 -13.77 31.03 -17.31
C PRO A 38 -12.96 29.74 -17.49
N LYS A 39 -11.84 29.57 -16.76
CA LYS A 39 -11.01 28.36 -16.77
C LYS A 39 -11.58 27.23 -15.92
N ILE A 40 -12.38 27.56 -14.90
CA ILE A 40 -12.90 26.58 -13.94
C ILE A 40 -14.29 26.15 -14.39
N LYS A 41 -14.34 25.08 -15.20
CA LYS A 41 -15.58 24.55 -15.79
C LYS A 41 -15.72 23.07 -15.49
N PHE A 42 -16.60 22.75 -14.55
CA PHE A 42 -17.04 21.38 -14.30
C PHE A 42 -18.31 21.09 -15.10
N SER A 43 -18.42 19.87 -15.63
CA SER A 43 -19.64 19.40 -16.29
C SER A 43 -20.75 19.13 -15.26
N ASP A 44 -22.00 19.05 -15.71
CA ASP A 44 -23.12 18.64 -14.85
C ASP A 44 -22.89 17.26 -14.23
N ASP A 45 -22.29 16.34 -14.98
CA ASP A 45 -21.99 14.99 -14.50
C ASP A 45 -20.87 15.00 -13.46
N THR A 46 -19.86 15.85 -13.64
CA THR A 46 -18.83 16.09 -12.62
C THR A 46 -19.46 16.63 -11.32
N CYS A 47 -20.35 17.64 -11.41
CA CYS A 47 -20.97 18.22 -10.23
C CYS A 47 -21.88 17.20 -9.50
N LYS A 48 -22.58 16.31 -10.22
CA LYS A 48 -23.33 15.20 -9.61
C LYS A 48 -22.43 14.24 -8.83
N LEU A 49 -21.24 13.90 -9.35
CA LEU A 49 -20.30 13.03 -8.64
C LEU A 49 -19.74 13.69 -7.37
N PHE A 50 -19.50 15.00 -7.39
CA PHE A 50 -19.12 15.74 -6.19
C PHE A 50 -20.24 15.74 -5.13
N GLU A 51 -21.49 15.90 -5.56
CA GLU A 51 -22.66 15.80 -4.69
C GLU A 51 -22.81 14.39 -4.12
N GLU A 52 -22.68 13.35 -4.95
CA GLU A 52 -22.70 11.93 -4.53
C GLU A 52 -21.65 11.65 -3.47
N PHE A 53 -20.41 12.10 -3.68
CA PHE A 53 -19.32 11.97 -2.69
C PHE A 53 -19.68 12.60 -1.33
N ALA A 54 -20.22 13.83 -1.36
CA ALA A 54 -20.62 14.55 -0.15
C ALA A 54 -21.89 14.00 0.52
N GLU A 55 -22.81 13.39 -0.24
CA GLU A 55 -23.99 12.71 0.29
C GLU A 55 -23.64 11.40 0.97
N ASN A 56 -22.75 10.60 0.39
CA ASN A 56 -22.27 9.36 0.99
C ASN A 56 -21.66 9.59 2.36
N LYS A 57 -20.88 10.68 2.52
CA LYS A 57 -20.36 11.10 3.84
C LYS A 57 -21.47 11.24 4.89
N LYS A 58 -22.61 11.85 4.54
CA LYS A 58 -23.74 12.02 5.49
C LYS A 58 -24.35 10.68 5.88
N GLU A 59 -24.51 9.78 4.92
CA GLU A 59 -25.04 8.44 5.19
C GLU A 59 -24.12 7.64 6.14
N ILE A 60 -22.81 7.70 5.92
CA ILE A 60 -21.81 7.07 6.79
C ILE A 60 -21.88 7.65 8.20
N MET A 61 -21.95 8.97 8.34
CA MET A 61 -22.08 9.62 9.64
C MET A 61 -23.35 9.21 10.41
N GLU A 62 -24.47 8.96 9.72
CA GLU A 62 -25.68 8.43 10.36
C GLU A 62 -25.52 6.98 10.80
N LYS A 63 -24.95 6.12 9.94
CA LYS A 63 -24.68 4.70 10.26
C LYS A 63 -23.80 4.58 11.51
N LEU A 64 -22.72 5.35 11.58
CA LEU A 64 -21.74 5.34 12.68
C LEU A 64 -22.34 5.53 14.07
N LYS A 65 -23.43 6.29 14.22
CA LYS A 65 -24.08 6.57 15.52
C LYS A 65 -24.60 5.33 16.23
N THR A 66 -24.81 4.23 15.51
CA THR A 66 -25.43 3.01 16.03
C THR A 66 -24.48 1.81 16.12
N LEU A 67 -23.29 1.93 15.53
CA LEU A 67 -22.32 0.84 15.43
C LEU A 67 -21.42 0.75 16.66
N ASN A 68 -20.96 -0.47 16.96
CA ASN A 68 -19.82 -0.64 17.84
C ASN A 68 -18.49 -0.37 17.10
N LYS A 69 -17.37 -0.32 17.84
CA LYS A 69 -16.07 0.05 17.27
C LYS A 69 -15.57 -0.91 16.17
N ASP A 70 -15.80 -2.21 16.31
CA ASP A 70 -15.35 -3.20 15.33
C ASP A 70 -16.19 -3.14 14.05
N GLU A 71 -17.49 -2.88 14.18
CA GLU A 71 -18.37 -2.60 13.04
C GLU A 71 -18.00 -1.29 12.34
N ALA A 72 -17.64 -0.25 13.11
CA ALA A 72 -17.18 1.02 12.56
C ALA A 72 -15.86 0.89 11.78
N ASN A 73 -14.93 0.03 12.23
CA ASN A 73 -13.72 -0.30 11.46
C ASN A 73 -14.08 -0.89 10.08
N LYS A 74 -15.02 -1.85 10.03
CA LYS A 74 -15.46 -2.47 8.77
C LYS A 74 -16.16 -1.46 7.85
N LEU A 75 -16.96 -0.57 8.43
CA LEU A 75 -17.60 0.51 7.68
C LEU A 75 -16.56 1.48 7.10
N TYR A 76 -15.48 1.76 7.82
CA TYR A 76 -14.37 2.56 7.29
C TYR A 76 -13.74 1.90 6.06
N GLU A 77 -13.37 0.62 6.13
CA GLU A 77 -12.72 -0.07 4.99
C GLU A 77 -13.63 -0.08 3.75
N GLN A 78 -14.93 -0.36 3.94
CA GLN A 78 -15.91 -0.29 2.84
C GLN A 78 -16.03 1.12 2.29
N TYR A 79 -16.06 2.14 3.16
CA TYR A 79 -16.22 3.52 2.74
C TYR A 79 -15.01 4.04 1.96
N VAL A 80 -13.80 3.57 2.27
CA VAL A 80 -12.60 3.86 1.46
C VAL A 80 -12.76 3.28 0.05
N GLU A 81 -13.16 2.01 -0.08
CA GLU A 81 -13.38 1.37 -1.39
C GLU A 81 -14.49 2.07 -2.20
N ASP A 82 -15.60 2.43 -1.55
CA ASP A 82 -16.70 3.17 -2.17
C ASP A 82 -16.23 4.55 -2.68
N ASN A 83 -15.43 5.26 -1.88
CA ASN A 83 -14.85 6.55 -2.27
C ASN A 83 -13.85 6.41 -3.42
N GLU A 84 -12.96 5.41 -3.40
CA GLU A 84 -12.02 5.15 -4.50
C GLU A 84 -12.76 4.97 -5.83
N ASN A 85 -13.89 4.26 -5.83
CA ASN A 85 -14.74 4.09 -7.02
C ASN A 85 -15.34 5.40 -7.53
N ILE A 86 -15.74 6.31 -6.64
CA ILE A 86 -16.30 7.62 -7.02
C ILE A 86 -15.18 8.54 -7.51
N LEU A 87 -14.03 8.57 -6.83
CA LEU A 87 -12.86 9.34 -7.23
C LEU A 87 -12.36 8.91 -8.60
N TYR A 88 -12.32 7.61 -8.89
CA TYR A 88 -12.00 7.10 -10.23
C TYR A 88 -12.91 7.69 -11.31
N LYS A 89 -14.24 7.69 -11.09
CA LYS A 89 -15.20 8.28 -12.03
C LYS A 89 -15.01 9.79 -12.15
N ILE A 90 -14.73 10.49 -11.04
CA ILE A 90 -14.43 11.92 -11.05
C ILE A 90 -13.24 12.20 -11.96
N VAL A 91 -12.13 11.46 -11.80
CA VAL A 91 -10.93 11.62 -12.62
C VAL A 91 -11.25 11.34 -14.09
N GLU A 92 -11.96 10.26 -14.40
CA GLU A 92 -12.37 9.92 -15.77
C GLU A 92 -13.16 11.05 -16.45
N VAL A 93 -14.17 11.61 -15.76
CA VAL A 93 -14.99 12.69 -16.35
C VAL A 93 -14.29 14.05 -16.32
N THR A 94 -13.21 14.21 -15.55
CA THR A 94 -12.45 15.46 -15.43
C THR A 94 -11.09 15.44 -16.15
N GLU A 95 -10.70 14.34 -16.80
CA GLU A 95 -9.42 14.16 -17.49
C GLU A 95 -9.01 15.40 -18.32
N LYS A 96 -9.87 15.84 -19.25
CA LYS A 96 -9.58 17.02 -20.09
C LYS A 96 -9.41 18.31 -19.30
N PHE A 97 -10.18 18.47 -18.22
CA PHE A 97 -10.05 19.64 -17.35
C PHE A 97 -8.71 19.60 -16.61
N LEU A 98 -8.34 18.44 -16.06
CA LEU A 98 -7.10 18.24 -15.33
C LEU A 98 -5.88 18.41 -16.24
N ASP A 99 -5.88 17.83 -17.44
CA ASP A 99 -4.82 18.01 -18.44
C ASP A 99 -4.64 19.48 -18.82
N SER A 100 -5.75 20.23 -18.92
CA SER A 100 -5.70 21.64 -19.32
C SER A 100 -4.95 22.53 -18.32
N ILE A 101 -4.82 22.09 -17.06
CA ILE A 101 -4.10 22.83 -16.00
C ILE A 101 -2.67 23.14 -16.44
N TYR A 102 -1.97 22.15 -17.01
CA TYR A 102 -0.58 22.29 -17.46
C TYR A 102 -0.43 22.26 -18.99
N TYR A 103 -1.31 21.57 -19.72
CA TYR A 103 -1.18 21.35 -21.17
C TYR A 103 -2.25 22.03 -22.01
N GLY A 104 -3.14 22.82 -21.39
CA GLY A 104 -4.14 23.61 -22.10
C GLY A 104 -3.53 24.75 -22.93
N SER A 105 -4.38 25.49 -23.64
CA SER A 105 -3.94 26.74 -24.26
C SER A 105 -3.48 27.76 -23.20
N ALA A 106 -2.80 28.84 -23.61
CA ALA A 106 -2.37 29.89 -22.67
C ALA A 106 -3.55 30.50 -21.87
N GLU A 107 -4.76 30.47 -22.44
CA GLU A 107 -6.00 30.92 -21.80
C GLU A 107 -6.61 29.88 -20.86
N GLU A 108 -6.19 28.62 -20.92
CA GLU A 108 -6.71 27.51 -20.12
C GLU A 108 -5.75 27.14 -18.98
N GLN A 109 -4.43 27.24 -19.19
CA GLN A 109 -3.41 26.92 -18.19
C GLN A 109 -3.61 27.66 -16.87
N PHE A 110 -3.42 26.96 -15.76
CA PHE A 110 -3.72 27.51 -14.44
C PHE A 110 -2.59 28.41 -13.93
N THR A 111 -3.01 29.49 -13.27
CA THR A 111 -2.19 30.23 -12.32
C THR A 111 -2.44 29.72 -10.90
N GLU A 112 -1.60 30.12 -9.94
CA GLU A 112 -1.84 29.83 -8.51
C GLU A 112 -3.22 30.32 -8.04
N LYS A 113 -3.72 31.44 -8.58
CA LYS A 113 -5.06 31.94 -8.28
C LYS A 113 -6.15 30.98 -8.80
N ASP A 114 -5.97 30.44 -10.00
CA ASP A 114 -6.92 29.51 -10.62
C ASP A 114 -6.99 28.19 -9.83
N TRP A 115 -5.82 27.68 -9.40
CA TRP A 115 -5.71 26.53 -8.50
C TRP A 115 -6.45 26.77 -7.17
N ASN A 116 -6.15 27.89 -6.50
CA ASN A 116 -6.76 28.25 -5.23
C ASN A 116 -8.28 28.46 -5.34
N ASP A 117 -8.76 29.08 -6.42
CA ASP A 117 -10.19 29.27 -6.65
C ASP A 117 -10.90 27.95 -6.96
N THR A 118 -10.23 27.00 -7.63
CA THR A 118 -10.75 25.65 -7.85
C THR A 118 -10.85 24.87 -6.54
N ASN A 119 -9.82 24.91 -5.70
CA ASN A 119 -9.85 24.27 -4.39
C ASN A 119 -10.91 24.87 -3.45
N LYS A 120 -11.23 26.17 -3.55
CA LYS A 120 -12.39 26.73 -2.81
C LYS A 120 -13.73 26.09 -3.20
N ILE A 121 -13.86 25.58 -4.43
CA ILE A 121 -15.05 24.85 -4.88
C ILE A 121 -14.99 23.41 -4.40
N LEU A 122 -13.90 22.70 -4.68
CA LEU A 122 -13.72 21.29 -4.33
C LEU A 122 -13.81 21.06 -2.80
N ASN A 123 -13.22 21.95 -1.99
CA ASN A 123 -13.24 21.82 -0.53
C ASN A 123 -14.66 21.82 0.07
N LYS A 124 -15.68 22.31 -0.65
CA LYS A 124 -17.09 22.22 -0.21
C LYS A 124 -17.61 20.79 -0.18
N TYR A 125 -16.97 19.90 -0.92
CA TYR A 125 -17.27 18.48 -1.04
C TYR A 125 -16.19 17.61 -0.38
N ASP A 126 -15.31 18.20 0.43
CA ASP A 126 -14.14 17.53 1.01
C ASP A 126 -13.16 16.94 -0.04
N LEU A 127 -13.04 17.62 -1.19
CA LEU A 127 -12.12 17.27 -2.28
C LEU A 127 -11.09 18.37 -2.50
N GLU A 128 -9.96 18.05 -3.13
CA GLU A 128 -8.92 19.01 -3.55
C GLU A 128 -8.25 18.58 -4.87
N LEU A 129 -7.70 19.57 -5.59
CA LEU A 129 -6.71 19.34 -6.63
C LEU A 129 -5.41 18.87 -5.99
N TRP A 130 -4.77 17.89 -6.63
CA TRP A 130 -3.54 17.30 -6.16
C TRP A 130 -2.58 17.06 -7.31
N ASP A 131 -1.43 17.72 -7.26
CA ASP A 131 -0.34 17.53 -8.22
C ASP A 131 0.38 16.21 -7.86
N ILE A 132 0.45 15.29 -8.82
CA ILE A 132 1.08 13.97 -8.64
C ILE A 132 2.42 13.84 -9.38
N GLY A 133 2.96 14.93 -9.90
CA GLY A 133 4.20 14.95 -10.68
C GLY A 133 3.98 14.75 -12.17
N GLU A 134 5.06 14.86 -12.94
CA GLU A 134 5.06 14.73 -14.42
C GLU A 134 4.03 15.62 -15.15
N GLY A 135 3.63 16.74 -14.54
CA GLY A 135 2.58 17.60 -15.08
C GLY A 135 1.18 16.97 -15.04
N MET A 136 0.96 15.97 -14.19
CA MET A 136 -0.33 15.34 -13.95
C MET A 136 -0.97 15.88 -12.67
N VAL A 137 -2.28 16.09 -12.73
CA VAL A 137 -3.10 16.55 -11.60
C VAL A 137 -4.27 15.60 -11.46
N THR A 138 -4.66 15.31 -10.22
CA THR A 138 -5.86 14.54 -9.89
C THR A 138 -6.77 15.34 -8.97
N ILE A 139 -8.00 14.84 -8.77
CA ILE A 139 -8.89 15.27 -7.69
C ILE A 139 -8.96 14.14 -6.68
N ARG A 140 -8.66 14.44 -5.42
CA ARG A 140 -8.70 13.48 -4.32
C ARG A 140 -9.49 14.03 -3.14
N GLU A 141 -9.75 13.19 -2.15
CA GLU A 141 -10.28 13.59 -0.86
C GLU A 141 -9.28 14.43 -0.05
N LEU A 142 -9.80 15.30 0.82
CA LEU A 142 -8.97 16.01 1.79
C LEU A 142 -8.27 15.02 2.74
N PRO A 143 -7.00 15.24 3.09
CA PRO A 143 -6.20 14.28 3.86
C PRO A 143 -6.81 13.93 5.23
N HIS A 144 -7.54 14.86 5.84
CA HIS A 144 -8.14 14.67 7.16
C HIS A 144 -9.55 14.04 7.13
N LEU A 145 -10.13 13.76 5.95
CA LEU A 145 -11.52 13.34 5.78
C LEU A 145 -11.88 12.15 6.69
N TYR A 146 -11.17 11.03 6.53
CA TYR A 146 -11.47 9.81 7.26
C TYR A 146 -11.21 9.95 8.76
N TYR A 147 -10.13 10.64 9.16
CA TYR A 147 -9.87 10.88 10.57
C TYR A 147 -11.01 11.66 11.22
N ASP A 148 -11.49 12.72 10.59
CA ASP A 148 -12.55 13.55 11.16
C ASP A 148 -13.89 12.84 11.27
N ILE A 149 -14.22 11.95 10.33
CA ILE A 149 -15.45 11.16 10.38
C ILE A 149 -15.36 10.07 11.45
N PHE A 150 -14.24 9.36 11.54
CA PHE A 150 -14.18 8.08 12.26
C PHE A 150 -13.51 8.15 13.64
N LYS A 151 -12.71 9.18 13.97
CA LYS A 151 -11.86 9.22 15.20
C LYS A 151 -12.54 8.94 16.54
N ASP A 152 -13.85 9.14 16.64
CA ASP A 152 -14.63 8.91 17.86
C ASP A 152 -15.45 7.61 17.84
N TYR A 153 -15.48 6.91 16.70
CA TYR A 153 -16.27 5.70 16.47
C TYR A 153 -15.45 4.43 16.32
N VAL A 154 -14.19 4.54 15.88
CA VAL A 154 -13.32 3.38 15.64
C VAL A 154 -12.54 2.94 16.87
N THR A 155 -11.91 1.77 16.75
CA THR A 155 -10.90 1.24 17.67
C THR A 155 -9.67 2.15 17.78
N ASP A 156 -8.90 2.01 18.87
CA ASP A 156 -7.80 2.93 19.19
C ASP A 156 -6.60 2.78 18.23
N ASP A 157 -6.44 1.61 17.62
CA ASP A 157 -5.50 1.37 16.53
C ASP A 157 -5.97 2.06 15.25
N TYR A 158 -7.22 1.86 14.82
CA TYR A 158 -7.75 2.58 13.64
C TYR A 158 -7.69 4.10 13.82
N LYS A 159 -8.00 4.62 15.01
CA LYS A 159 -7.90 6.06 15.30
C LYS A 159 -6.48 6.59 15.10
N GLU A 160 -5.47 5.87 15.61
CA GLU A 160 -4.07 6.28 15.47
C GLU A 160 -3.59 6.12 14.02
N TYR A 161 -3.98 5.03 13.34
CA TYR A 161 -3.71 4.81 11.93
C TYR A 161 -4.23 5.97 11.07
N LEU A 162 -5.50 6.34 11.24
CA LEU A 162 -6.12 7.43 10.49
C LEU A 162 -5.47 8.78 10.77
N LYS A 163 -5.02 9.01 12.01
CA LYS A 163 -4.30 10.22 12.39
C LYS A 163 -2.95 10.31 11.71
N ILE A 164 -2.19 9.20 11.68
CA ILE A 164 -0.89 9.15 11.01
C ILE A 164 -1.09 9.33 9.51
N TRP A 165 -2.03 8.58 8.92
CA TRP A 165 -2.34 8.66 7.49
C TRP A 165 -2.74 10.07 7.07
N ALA A 166 -3.65 10.72 7.81
CA ALA A 166 -4.05 12.09 7.53
C ALA A 166 -2.86 13.06 7.51
N LYS A 167 -1.87 12.87 8.41
CA LYS A 167 -0.67 13.71 8.43
C LYS A 167 0.26 13.40 7.25
N ASP A 168 0.49 12.13 6.95
CA ASP A 168 1.38 11.69 5.87
C ASP A 168 0.81 12.06 4.48
N SER A 169 -0.51 12.14 4.35
CA SER A 169 -1.20 12.51 3.11
C SER A 169 -1.21 14.03 2.83
N GLU A 170 -0.80 14.89 3.76
CA GLU A 170 -0.66 16.33 3.52
C GLU A 170 0.47 16.66 2.51
N GLU A 171 1.46 15.78 2.39
CA GLU A 171 2.62 15.97 1.51
C GLU A 171 2.84 14.72 0.67
N LEU A 172 2.88 14.90 -0.66
CA LEU A 172 3.24 13.83 -1.60
C LEU A 172 4.64 13.33 -1.26
N TYR A 173 4.81 12.03 -1.05
CA TYR A 173 6.11 11.48 -0.65
C TYR A 173 7.00 11.13 -1.86
N GLN A 174 6.39 10.76 -2.99
CA GLN A 174 7.08 10.40 -4.23
C GLN A 174 6.35 10.95 -5.45
N ALA A 175 7.10 11.35 -6.46
CA ALA A 175 6.63 11.75 -7.78
C ALA A 175 7.79 11.63 -8.78
N ASP A 176 7.52 11.38 -10.07
CA ASP A 176 8.54 11.34 -11.13
C ASP A 176 9.75 10.47 -10.72
N ALA A 177 9.49 9.23 -10.31
CA ALA A 177 10.51 8.27 -9.82
C ALA A 177 11.52 8.86 -8.81
N GLY A 178 11.07 9.80 -7.96
CA GLY A 178 11.88 10.49 -6.97
C GLY A 178 11.11 10.81 -5.69
N LEU A 179 11.82 10.99 -4.58
CA LEU A 179 11.23 11.49 -3.34
C LEU A 179 10.87 12.98 -3.49
N SER A 180 9.62 13.30 -3.17
CA SER A 180 9.13 14.68 -3.07
C SER A 180 9.29 15.26 -1.66
N ILE A 181 9.61 14.41 -0.68
CA ILE A 181 9.99 14.77 0.68
C ILE A 181 11.49 14.53 0.91
N SER A 182 12.04 15.09 1.99
CA SER A 182 13.40 14.75 2.39
C SER A 182 13.51 13.29 2.86
N PHE A 183 14.69 12.69 2.72
CA PHE A 183 15.00 11.41 3.37
C PHE A 183 14.79 11.48 4.89
N GLU A 184 15.03 12.66 5.51
CA GLU A 184 14.79 12.87 6.93
C GLU A 184 13.32 12.62 7.32
N GLU A 185 12.39 13.18 6.54
CA GLU A 185 10.95 13.01 6.72
C GLU A 185 10.53 11.55 6.44
N LEU A 186 11.05 10.92 5.39
CA LEU A 186 10.78 9.50 5.12
C LEU A 186 11.23 8.60 6.28
N GLY A 187 12.41 8.86 6.84
CA GLY A 187 12.89 8.20 8.05
C GLY A 187 11.96 8.44 9.26
N ASP A 188 11.49 9.67 9.46
CA ASP A 188 10.56 9.97 10.54
C ASP A 188 9.18 9.30 10.35
N ARG A 189 8.71 9.12 9.10
CA ARG A 189 7.52 8.31 8.77
C ARG A 189 7.73 6.83 9.08
N ILE A 190 8.87 6.25 8.68
CA ILE A 190 9.23 4.84 9.02
C ILE A 190 9.15 4.62 10.53
N ALA A 191 9.79 5.47 11.32
CA ALA A 191 9.80 5.33 12.78
C ALA A 191 8.38 5.46 13.39
N ARG A 192 7.53 6.31 12.82
CA ARG A 192 6.13 6.51 13.25
C ARG A 192 5.29 5.25 13.01
N TRP A 193 5.41 4.64 11.83
CA TRP A 193 4.71 3.41 11.48
C TRP A 193 5.25 2.18 12.22
N GLU A 194 6.55 2.12 12.48
CA GLU A 194 7.13 1.10 13.38
C GLU A 194 6.56 1.21 14.80
N ASN A 195 6.43 2.43 15.32
CA ASN A 195 5.82 2.65 16.63
C ASN A 195 4.33 2.25 16.66
N PHE A 196 3.60 2.48 15.57
CA PHE A 196 2.22 2.00 15.42
C PHE A 196 2.15 0.47 15.56
N LEU A 197 2.97 -0.27 14.81
CA LEU A 197 2.99 -1.74 14.86
C LEU A 197 3.44 -2.27 16.23
N ASN A 198 4.38 -1.59 16.88
CA ASN A 198 4.81 -1.96 18.24
C ASN A 198 3.71 -1.74 19.28
N LYS A 199 2.93 -0.66 19.13
CA LYS A 199 1.82 -0.33 20.03
C LYS A 199 0.61 -1.22 19.81
N TYR A 200 0.34 -1.61 18.56
CA TYR A 200 -0.82 -2.41 18.16
C TYR A 200 -0.43 -3.68 17.37
N PRO A 201 0.31 -4.62 18.00
CA PRO A 201 0.86 -5.80 17.30
C PRO A 201 -0.19 -6.77 16.76
N ASN A 202 -1.43 -6.68 17.28
CA ASN A 202 -2.57 -7.52 16.91
C ASN A 202 -3.60 -6.76 16.05
N SER A 203 -3.29 -5.54 15.59
CA SER A 203 -4.19 -4.78 14.72
C SER A 203 -4.44 -5.52 13.41
N THR A 204 -5.68 -5.49 12.91
CA THR A 204 -6.02 -5.99 11.58
C THR A 204 -5.37 -5.17 10.46
N LEU A 205 -4.90 -3.95 10.76
CA LEU A 205 -4.17 -3.09 9.83
C LEU A 205 -2.71 -3.51 9.64
N LYS A 206 -2.20 -4.46 10.43
CA LYS A 206 -0.79 -4.87 10.40
C LYS A 206 -0.29 -5.23 8.99
N PRO A 207 -0.99 -6.03 8.16
CA PRO A 207 -0.51 -6.34 6.81
C PRO A 207 -0.36 -5.08 5.93
N LYS A 208 -1.35 -4.18 5.97
CA LYS A 208 -1.36 -2.92 5.21
C LYS A 208 -0.20 -2.00 5.63
N VAL A 209 0.00 -1.84 6.95
CA VAL A 209 1.07 -1.01 7.48
C VAL A 209 2.45 -1.63 7.22
N THR A 210 2.59 -2.96 7.31
CA THR A 210 3.85 -3.65 7.00
C THR A 210 4.24 -3.45 5.53
N ALA A 211 3.29 -3.58 4.59
CA ALA A 211 3.56 -3.38 3.17
C ALA A 211 4.01 -1.93 2.88
N LEU A 212 3.30 -0.93 3.42
CA LEU A 212 3.68 0.48 3.32
C LEU A 212 5.09 0.73 3.88
N LEU A 213 5.36 0.19 5.07
CA LEU A 213 6.63 0.38 5.76
C LEU A 213 7.79 -0.27 5.01
N ASN A 214 7.57 -1.40 4.36
CA ASN A 214 8.58 -2.06 3.53
C ASN A 214 8.87 -1.26 2.26
N SER A 215 7.85 -0.70 1.59
CA SER A 215 8.05 0.26 0.50
C SER A 215 8.91 1.45 0.97
N TYR A 216 8.57 2.06 2.11
CA TYR A 216 9.35 3.17 2.64
C TYR A 216 10.78 2.78 2.97
N ARG A 217 11.03 1.57 3.48
CA ARG A 217 12.39 1.08 3.75
C ARG A 217 13.20 0.89 2.47
N GLU A 218 12.59 0.34 1.43
CA GLU A 218 13.22 0.22 0.12
C GLU A 218 13.62 1.60 -0.41
N ASP A 219 12.67 2.53 -0.48
CA ASP A 219 12.88 3.89 -0.98
C ASP A 219 13.91 4.65 -0.12
N TYR A 220 13.89 4.47 1.20
CA TYR A 220 14.83 5.12 2.12
C TYR A 220 16.26 4.60 1.99
N LEU A 221 16.45 3.29 1.76
CA LEU A 221 17.77 2.67 1.71
C LEU A 221 18.39 2.73 0.31
N LEU A 222 17.59 2.46 -0.72
CA LEU A 222 18.04 2.33 -2.10
C LEU A 222 17.88 3.65 -2.88
N GLY A 223 17.01 4.54 -2.41
CA GLY A 223 16.59 5.71 -3.16
C GLY A 223 15.73 5.31 -4.36
N MET A 224 15.38 6.32 -5.15
CA MET A 224 14.65 6.15 -6.40
C MET A 224 15.50 6.67 -7.57
N GLU A 225 15.06 6.51 -8.82
CA GLU A 225 15.86 6.88 -10.00
C GLU A 225 16.32 8.34 -9.96
N ASN A 226 15.42 9.27 -9.64
CA ASN A 226 15.71 10.70 -9.58
C ASN A 226 16.22 11.17 -8.22
N THR A 227 16.23 10.30 -7.21
CA THR A 227 16.75 10.58 -5.85
C THR A 227 17.48 9.36 -5.29
N PRO A 228 18.58 8.91 -5.93
CA PRO A 228 19.27 7.72 -5.51
C PRO A 228 19.98 7.97 -4.18
N THR A 229 20.18 6.94 -3.35
CA THR A 229 21.00 7.06 -2.13
C THR A 229 22.49 6.82 -2.40
N ARG A 230 22.80 6.33 -3.61
CA ARG A 230 24.12 5.87 -4.04
C ARG A 230 24.43 6.37 -5.45
N ASP A 231 25.68 6.78 -5.66
CA ASP A 231 26.23 7.21 -6.95
C ASP A 231 27.39 6.28 -7.39
N GLY A 232 27.78 6.33 -8.65
CA GLY A 232 28.81 5.49 -9.27
C GLY A 232 28.25 4.24 -9.96
N GLY A 233 29.12 3.28 -10.28
CA GLY A 233 28.77 2.07 -11.03
C GLY A 233 28.73 2.25 -12.55
N TYR A 234 28.75 3.48 -13.05
CA TYR A 234 28.98 3.81 -14.45
C TYR A 234 30.47 4.06 -14.71
N ASP A 235 30.91 3.81 -15.95
CA ASP A 235 32.28 4.09 -16.42
C ASP A 235 33.40 3.48 -15.55
N GLY A 236 33.10 2.39 -14.83
CA GLY A 236 34.04 1.72 -13.92
C GLY A 236 34.29 2.46 -12.60
N GLN A 237 33.53 3.52 -12.30
CA GLN A 237 33.59 4.19 -11.00
C GLN A 237 33.00 3.29 -9.91
N PRO A 238 33.65 3.16 -8.73
CA PRO A 238 33.09 2.41 -7.63
C PRO A 238 31.84 3.12 -7.11
N TYR A 239 30.88 2.34 -6.64
CA TYR A 239 29.74 2.91 -5.93
C TYR A 239 30.17 3.66 -4.66
N THR A 240 29.47 4.75 -4.36
CA THR A 240 29.58 5.56 -3.13
C THR A 240 28.20 5.93 -2.62
N ILE A 241 28.02 5.96 -1.30
CA ILE A 241 26.78 6.50 -0.69
C ILE A 241 26.89 8.02 -0.74
N ILE A 242 25.83 8.69 -1.18
CA ILE A 242 25.76 10.15 -1.23
C ILE A 242 25.90 10.70 0.19
N GLU A 243 26.71 11.76 0.37
CA GLU A 243 27.10 12.27 1.69
C GLU A 243 25.88 12.65 2.55
N GLU A 244 24.86 13.25 1.95
CA GLU A 244 23.62 13.63 2.62
C GLU A 244 22.85 12.42 3.14
N ASN A 245 22.75 11.34 2.33
CA ASN A 245 22.11 10.09 2.75
C ASN A 245 22.91 9.40 3.87
N MET A 246 24.25 9.41 3.82
CA MET A 246 25.07 8.89 4.91
C MET A 246 24.86 9.69 6.21
N LYS A 247 24.74 11.01 6.14
CA LYS A 247 24.41 11.85 7.31
C LYS A 247 23.03 11.50 7.87
N GLU A 248 22.04 11.31 7.00
CA GLU A 248 20.69 10.94 7.41
C GLU A 248 20.64 9.53 8.04
N PHE A 249 21.32 8.53 7.47
CA PHE A 249 21.43 7.21 8.08
C PHE A 249 22.03 7.26 9.49
N ASN A 250 23.08 8.08 9.69
CA ASN A 250 23.67 8.30 11.01
C ASN A 250 22.70 9.03 11.96
N ARG A 251 21.93 10.02 11.48
CA ARG A 251 20.89 10.70 12.25
C ARG A 251 19.83 9.69 12.70
N PHE A 252 19.29 8.89 11.78
CA PHE A 252 18.25 7.90 12.05
C PHE A 252 18.72 6.87 13.08
N MET A 253 19.89 6.26 12.88
CA MET A 253 20.45 5.28 13.84
C MET A 253 20.66 5.87 15.23
N LYS A 254 20.96 7.17 15.34
CA LYS A 254 21.10 7.87 16.63
C LYS A 254 19.75 8.24 17.26
N LYS A 255 18.79 8.70 16.45
CA LYS A 255 17.47 9.16 16.91
C LYS A 255 16.55 8.00 17.28
N TYR A 256 16.63 6.89 16.52
CA TYR A 256 15.79 5.70 16.67
C TYR A 256 16.64 4.42 16.81
N PRO A 257 17.47 4.28 17.86
CA PRO A 257 18.42 3.17 17.98
C PRO A 257 17.75 1.79 18.08
N ASN A 258 16.48 1.73 18.48
CA ASN A 258 15.70 0.50 18.61
C ASN A 258 14.82 0.21 17.37
N SER A 259 14.89 1.03 16.33
CA SER A 259 14.16 0.80 15.09
C SER A 259 14.69 -0.47 14.41
N PRO A 260 13.83 -1.41 13.98
CA PRO A 260 14.22 -2.54 13.13
C PRO A 260 14.96 -2.12 11.85
N THR A 261 14.72 -0.91 11.35
CA THR A 261 15.36 -0.35 10.16
C THR A 261 16.85 -0.05 10.39
N VAL A 262 17.32 0.10 11.64
CA VAL A 262 18.75 0.24 11.95
C VAL A 262 19.58 -0.95 11.48
N GLU A 263 19.03 -2.18 11.56
CA GLU A 263 19.71 -3.37 11.04
C GLU A 263 19.85 -3.29 9.51
N LEU A 264 18.79 -2.86 8.82
CA LEU A 264 18.81 -2.72 7.36
C LEU A 264 19.78 -1.63 6.89
N ILE A 265 19.84 -0.50 7.60
CA ILE A 265 20.80 0.59 7.32
C ILE A 265 22.23 0.07 7.41
N LYS A 266 22.57 -0.67 8.48
CA LYS A 266 23.90 -1.26 8.65
C LYS A 266 24.21 -2.25 7.53
N TYR A 267 23.25 -3.13 7.22
CA TYR A 267 23.39 -4.09 6.13
C TYR A 267 23.61 -3.40 4.78
N PHE A 268 22.88 -2.32 4.49
CA PHE A 268 23.10 -1.50 3.29
C PHE A 268 24.51 -0.87 3.29
N ILE A 269 24.93 -0.22 4.39
CA ILE A 269 26.26 0.40 4.50
C ILE A 269 27.41 -0.62 4.37
N GLU A 270 27.20 -1.86 4.77
CA GLU A 270 28.19 -2.93 4.57
C GLU A 270 28.24 -3.43 3.12
N ASN A 271 27.12 -3.37 2.40
CA ASN A 271 26.95 -4.01 1.09
C ASN A 271 26.76 -3.04 -0.08
N TYR A 272 26.75 -1.72 0.14
CA TYR A 272 26.43 -0.72 -0.89
C TYR A 272 27.35 -0.77 -2.11
N LYS A 273 28.50 -1.46 -2.08
CA LYS A 273 29.35 -1.63 -3.27
C LYS A 273 28.89 -2.75 -4.20
N ASN A 274 27.94 -3.57 -3.77
CA ASN A 274 27.43 -4.69 -4.55
C ASN A 274 26.54 -4.17 -5.69
N GLU A 275 26.75 -4.67 -6.91
CA GLU A 275 25.91 -4.34 -8.07
C GLU A 275 24.46 -4.79 -7.84
N ASN A 276 24.24 -5.92 -7.16
CA ASN A 276 22.93 -6.49 -6.84
C ASN A 276 22.34 -5.96 -5.52
N ILE A 277 22.70 -4.74 -5.09
CA ILE A 277 22.25 -4.21 -3.80
C ILE A 277 20.72 -4.15 -3.67
N TYR A 278 20.01 -3.85 -4.76
CA TYR A 278 18.55 -3.81 -4.79
C TYR A 278 17.94 -5.14 -4.36
N GLU A 279 18.36 -6.24 -4.99
CA GLU A 279 17.90 -7.60 -4.66
C GLU A 279 18.28 -8.02 -3.24
N LEU A 280 19.48 -7.65 -2.77
CA LEU A 280 19.93 -7.96 -1.42
C LEU A 280 19.07 -7.26 -0.36
N ILE A 281 18.75 -5.97 -0.55
CA ILE A 281 17.92 -5.23 0.40
C ILE A 281 16.47 -5.72 0.37
N LYS A 282 15.89 -5.93 -0.82
CA LYS A 282 14.53 -6.48 -0.95
C LYS A 282 14.41 -7.85 -0.28
N SER A 283 15.36 -8.74 -0.54
CA SER A 283 15.41 -10.06 0.10
C SER A 283 15.52 -9.94 1.62
N LYS A 284 16.38 -9.05 2.12
CA LYS A 284 16.56 -8.82 3.56
C LYS A 284 15.30 -8.27 4.23
N ILE A 285 14.55 -7.39 3.55
CA ILE A 285 13.26 -6.86 4.02
C ILE A 285 12.22 -7.99 4.05
N PHE A 286 12.08 -8.74 2.95
CA PHE A 286 11.17 -9.87 2.84
C PHE A 286 11.42 -10.89 3.97
N GLU A 287 12.66 -11.36 4.12
CA GLU A 287 13.07 -12.31 5.16
C GLU A 287 12.74 -11.84 6.58
N LYS A 288 12.81 -10.53 6.82
CA LYS A 288 12.66 -9.95 8.16
C LYS A 288 11.23 -9.61 8.53
N PHE A 289 10.40 -9.18 7.57
CA PHE A 289 9.09 -8.58 7.85
C PHE A 289 7.92 -9.26 7.15
N GLU A 290 8.15 -9.99 6.06
CA GLU A 290 7.07 -10.57 5.24
C GLU A 290 7.07 -12.10 5.25
N LYS A 291 8.24 -12.69 5.51
CA LYS A 291 8.43 -14.14 5.48
C LYS A 291 7.54 -14.81 6.53
N ASP A 292 6.50 -15.47 6.04
CA ASP A 292 5.71 -16.42 6.81
C ASP A 292 6.48 -17.75 6.90
N GLU A 293 6.53 -18.35 8.09
CA GLU A 293 7.11 -19.68 8.30
C GLU A 293 6.40 -20.74 7.42
N SER A 294 5.14 -20.51 7.02
CA SER A 294 4.43 -21.36 6.06
C SER A 294 5.05 -21.38 4.67
N ILE A 295 5.68 -20.27 4.24
CA ILE A 295 6.37 -20.16 2.95
C ILE A 295 7.65 -21.01 2.96
N ASP A 296 8.36 -21.11 4.09
CA ASP A 296 9.50 -22.03 4.22
C ASP A 296 9.06 -23.48 4.04
N VAL A 297 7.94 -23.87 4.65
CA VAL A 297 7.38 -25.22 4.50
C VAL A 297 6.99 -25.49 3.05
N ILE A 298 6.35 -24.54 2.36
CA ILE A 298 5.96 -24.72 0.96
C ILE A 298 7.20 -24.74 0.05
N SER A 299 8.14 -23.82 0.22
CA SER A 299 9.34 -23.71 -0.61
C SER A 299 10.26 -24.92 -0.46
N GLU A 300 10.51 -25.38 0.77
CA GLU A 300 11.32 -26.57 1.01
C GLU A 300 10.69 -27.83 0.40
N ASN A 301 9.37 -27.97 0.45
CA ASN A 301 8.68 -29.13 -0.12
C ASN A 301 8.55 -29.02 -1.65
N LEU A 302 8.05 -27.90 -2.16
CA LEU A 302 7.76 -27.70 -3.58
C LEU A 302 9.04 -27.56 -4.42
N GLY A 303 10.04 -26.83 -3.93
CA GLY A 303 11.33 -26.67 -4.62
C GLY A 303 12.05 -28.00 -4.79
N LYS A 304 12.00 -28.87 -3.77
CA LYS A 304 12.53 -30.23 -3.84
C LYS A 304 11.69 -31.14 -4.75
N MET A 305 10.35 -31.04 -4.72
CA MET A 305 9.48 -31.78 -5.65
C MET A 305 9.75 -31.42 -7.12
N ILE A 306 9.94 -30.14 -7.44
CA ILE A 306 10.26 -29.68 -8.79
C ILE A 306 11.63 -30.20 -9.24
N ALA A 307 12.64 -30.14 -8.37
CA ALA A 307 13.97 -30.69 -8.65
C ALA A 307 13.92 -32.21 -8.86
N ILE A 308 13.12 -32.92 -8.06
CA ILE A 308 12.89 -34.37 -8.21
C ILE A 308 12.21 -34.68 -9.53
N LYS A 309 11.12 -33.98 -9.89
CA LYS A 309 10.42 -34.17 -11.17
C LYS A 309 11.37 -33.95 -12.34
N GLY A 310 12.13 -32.86 -12.33
CA GLY A 310 13.12 -32.56 -13.38
C GLY A 310 14.19 -33.64 -13.49
N ASN A 311 14.71 -34.15 -12.36
CA ASN A 311 15.70 -35.23 -12.36
C ASN A 311 15.08 -36.57 -12.82
N TYR A 312 13.85 -36.88 -12.42
CA TYR A 312 13.13 -38.09 -12.82
C TYR A 312 12.86 -38.09 -14.34
N GLU A 313 12.45 -36.96 -14.89
CA GLU A 313 12.24 -36.78 -16.33
C GLU A 313 13.55 -36.88 -17.12
N ASN A 314 14.63 -36.25 -16.63
CA ASN A 314 15.90 -36.18 -17.35
C ASN A 314 16.74 -37.47 -17.27
N TYR A 315 16.66 -38.21 -16.17
CA TYR A 315 17.56 -39.35 -15.91
C TYR A 315 16.86 -40.71 -15.87
N ILE A 316 15.56 -40.77 -15.54
CA ILE A 316 14.84 -42.04 -15.36
C ILE A 316 13.89 -42.28 -16.54
N LEU A 317 13.02 -41.32 -16.91
CA LEU A 317 12.08 -41.51 -18.03
C LEU A 317 12.75 -41.41 -19.41
N ALA A 318 13.94 -40.83 -19.49
CA ALA A 318 14.73 -40.80 -20.72
C ALA A 318 15.38 -42.15 -21.07
N ASP A 319 15.45 -43.09 -20.12
CA ASP A 319 16.03 -44.43 -20.28
C ASP A 319 14.94 -45.50 -20.11
N ASN A 320 14.77 -46.37 -21.10
CA ASN A 320 13.63 -47.31 -21.14
C ASN A 320 13.86 -48.61 -20.35
N ASN A 321 15.03 -48.77 -19.71
CA ASN A 321 15.45 -50.01 -19.06
C ASN A 321 15.82 -49.78 -17.58
N TRP A 322 14.82 -49.53 -16.74
CA TRP A 322 15.00 -49.42 -15.30
C TRP A 322 14.48 -50.64 -14.54
N ILE A 323 15.14 -50.96 -13.42
CA ILE A 323 14.78 -52.02 -12.47
C ILE A 323 14.60 -51.39 -11.09
N VAL A 324 13.49 -51.68 -10.40
CA VAL A 324 13.25 -51.20 -9.02
C VAL A 324 13.44 -52.36 -8.05
N ASP A 325 14.39 -52.22 -7.13
CA ASP A 325 14.57 -53.13 -6.00
C ASP A 325 14.11 -52.45 -4.70
N LEU A 326 12.88 -52.76 -4.30
CA LEU A 326 12.28 -52.21 -3.08
C LEU A 326 12.87 -52.82 -1.80
N SER A 327 13.56 -53.97 -1.90
CA SER A 327 14.12 -54.63 -0.72
C SER A 327 15.46 -54.03 -0.31
N GLU A 328 16.25 -53.60 -1.29
CA GLU A 328 17.50 -52.86 -1.08
C GLU A 328 17.28 -51.34 -1.06
N GLY A 329 16.13 -50.86 -1.55
CA GLY A 329 15.78 -49.44 -1.55
C GLY A 329 16.46 -48.66 -2.67
N TYR A 330 16.58 -49.23 -3.88
CA TYR A 330 17.24 -48.58 -5.03
C TYR A 330 16.47 -48.77 -6.34
N ILE A 331 16.58 -47.77 -7.22
CA ILE A 331 16.23 -47.84 -8.64
C ILE A 331 17.54 -47.95 -9.43
N TYR A 332 17.58 -48.85 -10.40
CA TYR A 332 18.73 -49.08 -11.27
C TYR A 332 18.39 -48.67 -12.70
N SER A 333 19.30 -47.94 -13.34
CA SER A 333 19.26 -47.66 -14.79
C SER A 333 20.62 -48.01 -15.38
N GLY A 334 20.69 -49.16 -16.06
CA GLY A 334 21.98 -49.76 -16.43
C GLY A 334 22.83 -50.10 -15.20
N GLU A 335 24.07 -49.60 -15.16
CA GLU A 335 25.01 -49.78 -14.03
C GLU A 335 24.90 -48.68 -12.95
N LYS A 336 23.98 -47.72 -13.10
CA LYS A 336 23.79 -46.63 -12.14
C LYS A 336 22.71 -46.97 -11.14
N GLU A 337 23.01 -46.71 -9.87
CA GLU A 337 22.12 -46.95 -8.73
C GLU A 337 21.62 -45.61 -8.17
N TYR A 338 20.32 -45.52 -7.93
CA TYR A 338 19.64 -44.35 -7.38
C TYR A 338 18.87 -44.75 -6.11
N PRO A 339 19.24 -44.28 -4.91
CA PRO A 339 18.54 -44.65 -3.70
C PRO A 339 17.09 -44.15 -3.74
N ILE A 340 16.15 -45.04 -3.39
CA ILE A 340 14.74 -44.75 -3.18
C ILE A 340 14.62 -43.99 -1.88
N GLN A 341 14.39 -42.68 -1.98
CA GLN A 341 14.22 -41.81 -0.82
C GLN A 341 12.75 -41.55 -0.48
N ILE A 342 11.81 -42.15 -1.19
CA ILE A 342 10.36 -41.90 -1.06
C ILE A 342 9.63 -43.25 -1.12
N ILE A 343 8.81 -43.52 -0.10
CA ILE A 343 7.77 -44.56 -0.20
C ILE A 343 6.46 -43.84 -0.46
N GLY A 344 5.96 -43.96 -1.69
CA GLY A 344 4.65 -43.48 -2.12
C GLY A 344 3.71 -44.64 -2.37
N ILE A 345 2.50 -44.56 -1.83
CA ILE A 345 1.43 -45.52 -2.13
C ILE A 345 0.28 -44.73 -2.73
N SER A 346 -0.12 -45.08 -3.95
CA SER A 346 -1.38 -44.61 -4.52
C SER A 346 -2.45 -45.66 -4.29
N SER A 347 -3.64 -45.21 -3.91
CA SER A 347 -4.85 -46.03 -3.86
C SER A 347 -5.88 -45.44 -4.82
N LEU A 348 -6.20 -46.20 -5.86
CA LEU A 348 -7.25 -45.88 -6.81
C LEU A 348 -8.59 -46.27 -6.19
N LYS A 349 -9.48 -45.29 -6.02
CA LYS A 349 -10.85 -45.53 -5.57
C LYS A 349 -11.70 -45.97 -6.77
N GLU A 350 -12.80 -46.67 -6.49
CA GLU A 350 -13.70 -47.21 -7.52
C GLU A 350 -14.31 -46.13 -8.42
N ASP A 351 -14.36 -44.87 -7.96
CA ASP A 351 -14.84 -43.72 -8.72
C ASP A 351 -13.78 -43.11 -9.65
N GLY A 352 -12.59 -43.70 -9.72
CA GLY A 352 -11.47 -43.23 -10.53
C GLY A 352 -10.65 -42.11 -9.90
N SER A 353 -10.97 -41.70 -8.66
CA SER A 353 -10.12 -40.76 -7.91
C SER A 353 -8.94 -41.48 -7.24
N GLU A 354 -7.76 -40.86 -7.25
CA GLU A 354 -6.57 -41.39 -6.59
C GLU A 354 -6.28 -40.66 -5.29
N THR A 355 -5.94 -41.40 -4.24
CA THR A 355 -5.38 -40.85 -3.00
C THR A 355 -3.92 -41.26 -2.88
N TRP A 356 -3.04 -40.28 -2.67
CA TRP A 356 -1.60 -40.46 -2.56
C TRP A 356 -1.16 -40.26 -1.12
N ALA A 357 -0.39 -41.22 -0.58
CA ALA A 357 0.28 -41.09 0.71
C ALA A 357 1.78 -41.22 0.50
N TRP A 358 2.56 -40.30 1.09
CA TRP A 358 4.01 -40.26 1.00
C TRP A 358 4.63 -40.27 2.40
N ALA A 359 5.72 -41.00 2.59
CA ALA A 359 6.54 -40.93 3.79
C ALA A 359 8.04 -40.81 3.42
N TRP A 360 8.79 -40.06 4.24
CA TRP A 360 10.23 -39.84 4.06
C TRP A 360 11.00 -40.57 5.17
N GLU A 361 12.07 -41.28 4.85
CA GLU A 361 12.85 -42.06 5.81
C GLU A 361 13.73 -41.18 6.74
N TYR A 362 13.86 -39.87 6.46
CA TYR A 362 14.75 -38.95 7.20
C TYR A 362 14.06 -37.67 7.72
N SER A 363 12.76 -37.71 8.01
CA SER A 363 12.00 -36.55 8.53
C SER A 363 12.52 -35.97 9.85
N ASP A 364 13.47 -36.62 10.52
CA ASP A 364 14.05 -36.20 11.79
C ASP A 364 15.03 -35.02 11.68
N ASN A 365 15.36 -34.57 10.45
CA ASN A 365 16.27 -33.43 10.22
C ASN A 365 15.55 -32.09 9.99
N PHE A 366 14.22 -32.05 10.06
CA PHE A 366 13.51 -30.78 10.06
C PHE A 366 13.75 -30.05 11.38
N ASN A 367 13.88 -28.72 11.31
CA ASN A 367 13.91 -27.89 12.51
C ASN A 367 12.66 -28.16 13.35
N GLU A 368 12.80 -28.36 14.68
CA GLU A 368 11.69 -28.63 15.60
C GLU A 368 10.53 -27.64 15.47
N LYS A 369 10.82 -26.37 15.13
CA LYS A 369 9.80 -25.36 14.89
C LYS A 369 8.92 -25.68 13.67
N ILE A 370 9.53 -26.11 12.58
CA ILE A 370 8.85 -26.49 11.34
C ILE A 370 8.01 -27.75 11.58
N LEU A 371 8.56 -28.74 12.30
CA LEU A 371 7.80 -29.94 12.67
C LEU A 371 6.59 -29.62 13.55
N THR A 372 6.75 -28.70 14.50
CA THR A 372 5.65 -28.26 15.37
C THR A 372 4.57 -27.53 14.57
N PHE A 373 4.94 -26.68 13.61
CA PHE A 373 4.02 -25.98 12.75
C PHE A 373 3.23 -26.93 11.83
N ILE A 374 3.92 -27.85 11.14
CA ILE A 374 3.30 -28.87 10.28
C ILE A 374 2.27 -29.71 11.06
N ASN A 375 2.60 -30.13 12.27
CA ASN A 375 1.70 -30.95 13.10
C ASN A 375 0.46 -30.20 13.63
N ASN A 376 0.46 -28.86 13.57
CA ASN A 376 -0.66 -28.02 14.01
C ASN A 376 -1.61 -27.61 12.88
N ILE A 377 -1.23 -27.84 11.62
CA ILE A 377 -2.12 -27.65 10.46
C ILE A 377 -3.04 -28.88 10.38
N ARG A 378 -4.33 -28.68 10.70
CA ARG A 378 -5.39 -29.69 10.60
C ARG A 378 -6.19 -29.55 9.32
#